data_AF-A0A950PYY0-F1
#
_entry.id   AF-A0A950PYY0-F1
#
_cell.length_a   1.000
_cell.length_b   1.000
_cell.length_c   1.000
_cell.angle_alpha   90.00
_cell.angle_beta   90.00
_cell.angle_gamma   90.00
#
_symmetry.space_group_name_H-M   'P 1'
#
loop_
_entity.id
_entity.type
_entity.pdbx_description
1 polymer ?
#
loop_
_entity_poly.entity_id
_entity_poly.type
_entity_poly.pdbx_seq_one_letter_code
_entity_poly.pdbx_strand_id
1 'polypeptide(L)' 'MAQGTVYALYGDYYGETVNLAARLVAAADPSTVVVSATVPERVKEGFAFDFLLERELKGFGKPVTFYRATRA' A
#
# COMPACT_ATOMS: atom_id res chain seq x y z
N MET A 1 -1.09 0.78 -3.32
CA MET A 1 0.11 -0.01 -3.63
C MET A 1 0.78 -0.46 -2.35
N ALA A 2 1.30 -1.67 -2.32
CA ALA A 2 2.10 -2.17 -1.21
C ALA A 2 3.37 -2.82 -1.74
N GLN A 3 4.42 -2.85 -0.92
CA GLN A 3 5.70 -3.48 -1.25
C GLN A 3 6.06 -4.50 -0.19
N GLY A 4 6.57 -5.65 -0.63
CA GLY A 4 7.00 -6.76 0.23
C GLY A 4 7.21 -8.05 -0.57
N THR A 5 7.44 -9.15 0.13
CA THR A 5 7.66 -10.47 -0.47
C THR A 5 6.34 -11.08 -0.94
N VAL A 6 6.37 -11.71 -2.12
CA VAL A 6 5.22 -12.40 -2.71
C VAL A 6 5.64 -13.77 -3.25
N TYR A 7 4.71 -14.70 -3.29
CA TYR A 7 4.86 -15.98 -3.97
C TYR A 7 4.24 -15.88 -5.36
N ALA A 8 5.03 -16.14 -6.40
CA ALA A 8 4.54 -16.21 -7.77
C ALA A 8 4.23 -17.66 -8.15
N LEU A 9 2.99 -17.96 -8.52
CA LEU A 9 2.54 -19.30 -8.87
C LEU A 9 1.52 -19.24 -10.01
N TYR A 10 1.73 -20.03 -11.06
CA TYR A 10 0.83 -20.11 -12.23
C TYR A 10 0.44 -18.76 -12.86
N GLY A 11 1.34 -17.78 -12.81
CA GLY A 11 1.11 -16.44 -13.37
C GLY A 11 0.38 -15.47 -12.44
N ASP A 12 0.12 -15.86 -11.20
CA ASP A 12 -0.52 -15.02 -10.18
C ASP A 12 0.41 -14.81 -8.96
N TYR A 13 0.08 -13.82 -8.13
CA TYR A 13 0.84 -13.46 -6.94
C TYR A 13 0.02 -13.68 -5.66
N TYR A 14 0.64 -14.33 -4.68
CA TYR A 14 0.04 -14.63 -3.38
C TYR A 14 0.88 -14.11 -2.23
N GLY A 15 0.22 -13.79 -1.12
CA GLY A 15 0.87 -13.39 0.13
C GLY A 15 0.24 -12.17 0.79
N GLU A 16 0.79 -11.81 1.95
CA GLU A 16 0.28 -10.68 2.74
C GLU A 16 0.39 -9.35 1.99
N THR A 17 1.45 -9.14 1.20
CA THR A 17 1.65 -7.90 0.45
C THR A 17 0.55 -7.67 -0.60
N VAL A 18 0.11 -8.70 -1.32
CA VAL A 18 -0.99 -8.54 -2.30
C VAL A 18 -2.33 -8.32 -1.60
N ASN A 19 -2.55 -9.00 -0.46
CA ASN A 19 -3.73 -8.75 0.37
C ASN A 19 -3.76 -7.30 0.86
N LEU A 20 -2.61 -6.77 1.32
CA LEU A 20 -2.50 -5.38 1.75
C LEU A 20 -2.79 -4.42 0.59
N ALA A 21 -2.19 -4.64 -0.57
CA ALA A 21 -2.43 -3.82 -1.75
C ALA A 21 -3.94 -3.77 -2.10
N ALA A 22 -4.64 -4.90 -2.06
CA ALA A 22 -6.08 -4.96 -2.28
C ALA A 22 -6.88 -4.16 -1.24
N ARG A 23 -6.50 -4.22 0.05
CA ARG A 23 -7.16 -3.43 1.10
C ARG A 23 -6.93 -1.93 0.95
N LEU A 24 -5.73 -1.52 0.53
CA LEU A 24 -5.44 -0.11 0.25
C LEU A 24 -6.30 0.44 -0.87
N VAL A 25 -6.52 -0.33 -1.95
CA VAL A 25 -7.41 0.08 -3.05
C VAL A 25 -8.86 0.23 -2.57
N ALA A 26 -9.35 -0.74 -1.77
CA ALA A 26 -10.72 -0.70 -1.25
C ALA A 26 -10.99 0.48 -0.31
N ALA A 27 -9.96 1.05 0.31
CA ALA A 27 -10.05 2.18 1.23
C ALA A 27 -9.60 3.52 0.60
N ALA A 28 -9.22 3.53 -0.68
CA ALA A 28 -8.78 4.73 -1.36
C ALA A 28 -9.97 5.56 -1.86
N ASP A 29 -9.86 6.88 -1.74
CA ASP A 29 -10.79 7.80 -2.39
C ASP A 29 -10.62 7.76 -3.91
N PRO A 30 -11.68 8.04 -4.69
CA PRO A 30 -11.59 8.10 -6.15
C PRO A 30 -10.45 9.01 -6.63
N SER A 31 -9.78 8.60 -7.70
CA SER A 31 -8.68 9.35 -8.32
C SER A 31 -7.47 9.61 -7.41
N THR A 32 -7.27 8.78 -6.38
CA THR A 32 -6.09 8.86 -5.51
C THR A 32 -5.19 7.63 -5.66
N VAL A 33 -3.89 7.83 -5.42
CA VAL A 33 -2.93 6.73 -5.28
C VAL A 33 -2.57 6.60 -3.81
N VAL A 34 -3.07 5.55 -3.17
CA VAL A 34 -2.78 5.23 -1.77
C VAL A 34 -1.67 4.18 -1.69
N VAL A 35 -0.70 4.36 -0.80
CA VAL A 35 0.44 3.45 -0.61
C VAL A 35 0.64 3.08 0.87
N SER A 36 1.24 1.92 1.13
CA SER A 36 1.67 1.52 2.48
C SER A 36 2.91 2.29 2.93
N ALA A 37 3.17 2.31 4.24
CA ALA A 37 4.34 2.95 4.86
C ALA A 37 5.71 2.51 4.29
N THR A 38 5.81 1.28 3.79
CA THR A 38 7.05 0.76 3.20
C THR A 38 7.43 1.41 1.86
N VAL A 39 6.49 2.10 1.18
CA VAL A 39 6.74 2.68 -0.13
C VAL A 39 7.55 3.99 -0.03
N PRO A 40 7.17 4.98 0.79
CA PRO A 40 7.99 6.19 1.01
C PRO A 40 9.43 5.90 1.45
N GLU A 41 9.67 4.81 2.20
CA GLU A 41 11.02 4.41 2.63
C GLU A 41 11.94 4.01 1.46
N ARG A 42 11.36 3.54 0.35
CA ARG A 42 12.10 3.02 -0.81
C ARG A 42 12.13 3.98 -1.99
N VAL A 43 11.12 4.83 -2.14
CA VAL A 43 11.02 5.80 -3.25
C VAL A 43 11.58 7.13 -2.78
N LYS A 44 12.77 7.49 -3.28
CA LYS A 44 13.49 8.68 -2.82
C LYS A 44 13.20 9.94 -3.63
N GLU A 45 12.69 9.82 -4.86
CA GLU A 45 12.54 10.93 -5.80
C GLU A 45 11.32 10.73 -6.71
N GLY A 46 10.84 11.83 -7.32
CA GLY A 46 9.77 11.84 -8.33
C GLY A 46 8.34 11.82 -7.78
N PHE A 47 8.17 11.61 -6.47
CA PHE A 47 6.88 11.58 -5.80
C PHE A 47 6.94 12.25 -4.43
N ALA A 48 5.86 12.91 -4.05
CA ALA A 48 5.59 13.37 -2.69
C ALA A 48 4.61 12.40 -2.01
N PHE A 49 4.74 12.26 -0.69
CA PHE A 49 3.93 11.35 0.11
C PHE A 49 3.30 12.09 1.29
N ASP A 50 1.99 12.26 1.24
CA ASP A 50 1.22 12.83 2.36
C ASP A 50 0.73 11.71 3.27
N PHE A 51 0.93 11.83 4.58
CA PHE A 51 0.22 10.95 5.51
C PHE A 51 -1.29 11.16 5.39
N LEU A 52 -2.04 10.06 5.31
CA LEU A 52 -3.50 10.10 5.34
C LEU A 52 -4.02 9.75 6.73
N LEU A 53 -3.79 8.52 7.17
CA LEU A 53 -4.35 7.96 8.41
C LEU A 53 -3.80 6.55 8.70
N GLU A 54 -4.09 6.04 9.90
CA GLU A 54 -3.95 4.62 10.24
C GLU A 54 -5.32 3.92 10.30
N ARG A 55 -5.40 2.70 9.77
CA ARG A 55 -6.62 1.87 9.84
C ARG A 55 -6.31 0.46 10.26
N GLU A 56 -7.19 -0.11 11.07
CA GLU A 56 -7.30 -1.55 11.21
C GLU A 56 -7.85 -2.15 9.92
N LEU A 57 -7.15 -3.12 9.37
CA LEU A 57 -7.55 -3.82 8.16
C LEU A 57 -7.85 -5.26 8.48
N LYS A 58 -8.94 -5.79 7.90
CA LYS A 58 -9.30 -7.19 8.06
C LYS A 58 -8.13 -8.09 7.64
N GLY A 59 -7.70 -8.96 8.54
CA GLY A 59 -6.60 -9.90 8.31
C GLY A 59 -5.21 -9.36 8.70
N PHE A 60 -5.13 -8.15 9.26
CA PHE A 60 -3.89 -7.57 9.78
C PHE A 60 -3.98 -7.41 11.30
N GLY A 61 -2.95 -7.88 12.01
CA GLY A 61 -2.92 -7.86 13.48
C GLY A 61 -2.52 -6.52 14.10
N LYS A 62 -2.18 -5.52 13.27
CA LYS A 62 -1.83 -4.17 13.69
C LYS A 62 -2.47 -3.16 12.73
N PRO A 63 -2.77 -1.94 13.18
CA PRO A 63 -3.13 -0.86 12.28
C PRO A 63 -2.07 -0.67 11.19
N VAL A 64 -2.52 -0.36 9.99
CA VAL A 64 -1.64 -0.07 8.85
C VAL A 64 -1.73 1.42 8.55
N THR A 65 -0.58 2.04 8.31
CA THR A 65 -0.46 3.46 7.94
C THR A 65 -0.56 3.67 6.43
N PHE A 66 -1.32 4.69 6.05
CA PHE A 66 -1.69 5.01 4.67
C PHE A 66 -1.05 6.34 4.28
N TYR A 67 -0.50 6.38 3.07
CA TYR A 67 0.01 7.60 2.46
C TYR A 67 -0.66 7.84 1.11
N ARG A 68 -0.90 9.10 0.77
CA ARG A 68 -1.24 9.51 -0.59
C ARG A 68 0.03 9.84 -1.35
N ALA A 69 0.22 9.22 -2.50
CA ALA A 69 1.31 9.55 -3.41
C ALA A 69 0.83 10.55 -4.47
N THR A 70 1.59 11.60 -4.68
CA THR A 70 1.42 12.57 -5.77
C THR A 70 2.75 12.73 -6.51
N ARG A 71 2.70 13.12 -7.78
CA ARG A 71 3.93 13.50 -8.49
C ARG A 71 4.50 14.77 -7.85
N ALA A 72 5.82 14.78 -7.67
CA ALA A 72 6.57 15.95 -7.23
C ALA A 72 6.76 16.96 -8.38
#